data_AF-L0D7D2-F1
#
_entry.id   AF-L0D7D2-F1
#
_cell.length_a   1.000
_cell.length_b   1.000
_cell.length_c   1.000
_cell.angle_alpha   90.00
_cell.angle_beta   90.00
_cell.angle_gamma   90.00
#
_symmetry.space_group_name_H-M   'P 1'
#
loop_
_entity.id
_entity.type
_entity.pdbx_description
1 polymer ?
#
loop_
_entity_poly.entity_id
_entity_poly.type
_entity_poly.pdbx_seq_one_letter_code
_entity_poly.pdbx_strand_id
1 'polypeptide(L)'
;MPTRVTIPKPDSWTYRLKISLRRLIGIVIVCSLMFTYAGSYYRLSRRGMHQAQEFGLPGFLYVPFEDAAASENLTWHYTLATFYAPINWIDRAVFGAPSPWISITWRLSG
;
A
#
# COMPACT_ATOMS: atom_id res chain seq x y z
N MET A 1 32.67 11.49 -57.74
CA MET A 1 32.12 12.50 -56.80
C MET A 1 31.39 11.76 -55.69
N PRO A 2 31.81 11.84 -54.41
CA PRO A 2 31.12 11.16 -53.32
C PRO A 2 29.84 11.91 -52.93
N THR A 3 28.71 11.22 -52.99
CA THR A 3 27.39 11.73 -52.61
C THR A 3 27.33 11.88 -51.08
N ARG A 4 27.28 13.12 -50.57
CA ARG A 4 27.06 13.37 -49.13
C ARG A 4 25.65 12.94 -48.75
N VAL A 5 25.54 11.90 -47.93
CA VAL A 5 24.28 11.54 -47.26
C VAL A 5 24.09 12.49 -46.08
N THR A 6 23.14 13.42 -46.19
CA THR A 6 22.70 14.26 -45.06
C THR A 6 21.75 13.46 -44.18
N ILE A 7 22.22 13.05 -43.00
CA ILE A 7 21.36 12.44 -41.98
C ILE A 7 20.42 13.53 -41.44
N PRO A 8 19.09 13.36 -41.49
CA PRO A 8 18.16 14.35 -40.98
C PRO A 8 18.39 14.53 -39.47
N LYS A 9 18.60 15.79 -39.06
CA LYS A 9 18.80 16.13 -37.66
C LYS A 9 17.48 15.91 -36.92
N PRO A 10 17.44 15.08 -35.87
CA PRO A 10 16.20 14.80 -35.16
C PRO A 10 15.53 16.08 -34.66
N ASP A 11 14.27 16.28 -35.03
CA ASP A 11 13.48 17.46 -34.68
C ASP A 11 13.37 17.59 -33.16
N SER A 12 14.11 18.53 -32.58
CA SER A 12 14.25 18.71 -31.12
C SER A 12 12.91 18.88 -30.38
N TRP A 13 11.86 19.30 -31.10
CA TRP A 13 10.49 19.40 -30.61
C TRP A 13 9.86 18.05 -30.25
N THR A 14 10.02 17.04 -31.10
CA THR A 14 9.42 15.71 -30.88
C THR A 14 10.06 14.99 -29.70
N TYR A 15 11.35 15.22 -29.44
CA TYR A 15 12.08 14.64 -28.31
C TYR A 15 11.66 15.26 -26.98
N ARG A 16 11.47 16.58 -26.92
CA ARG A 16 11.02 17.28 -25.71
C ARG A 16 9.60 16.86 -25.32
N LEU A 17 8.68 16.73 -26.28
CA LEU A 17 7.31 16.24 -26.07
C LEU A 17 7.27 14.77 -25.61
N LYS A 18 8.13 13.90 -26.18
CA LYS A 18 8.20 12.49 -25.75
C LYS A 18 8.72 12.36 -24.31
N ILE A 19 9.67 13.20 -23.89
CA ILE A 19 10.20 13.20 -22.51
C ILE A 19 9.15 13.70 -21.53
N SER A 20 8.39 14.76 -21.86
CA SER A 20 7.33 15.27 -20.99
C SER A 20 6.17 14.28 -20.85
N LEU A 21 5.76 13.61 -21.94
CA LEU A 21 4.70 12.60 -21.90
C LEU A 21 5.12 11.36 -21.07
N ARG A 22 6.34 10.85 -21.25
CA ARG A 22 6.84 9.73 -20.44
C ARG A 22 6.87 10.07 -18.95
N ARG A 23 7.28 11.29 -18.61
CA ARG A 23 7.25 11.78 -17.22
C ARG A 23 5.82 11.87 -16.69
N LEU A 24 4.90 12.40 -17.47
CA LEU A 24 3.50 12.51 -17.07
C LEU A 24 2.86 11.14 -16.85
N ILE A 25 3.10 10.19 -17.76
CA ILE A 25 2.65 8.80 -17.59
C ILE A 25 3.25 8.18 -16.32
N GLY A 26 4.55 8.37 -16.08
CA GLY A 26 5.21 7.89 -14.86
C GLY A 26 4.57 8.46 -13.59
N ILE A 27 4.29 9.77 -13.57
CA ILE A 27 3.61 10.44 -12.45
C ILE A 27 2.21 9.86 -12.25
N VAL A 28 1.43 9.69 -13.32
CA VAL A 28 0.07 9.13 -13.23
C VAL A 28 0.09 7.71 -12.67
N ILE A 29 1.02 6.87 -13.12
CA ILE A 29 1.18 5.49 -12.62
C ILE A 29 1.53 5.51 -11.13
N VAL A 30 2.53 6.29 -10.73
CA VAL A 30 2.96 6.38 -9.31
C VAL A 30 1.81 6.89 -8.44
N CYS A 31 1.14 7.96 -8.85
CA CYS A 31 -0.03 8.50 -8.13
C CYS A 31 -1.13 7.46 -8.01
N SER A 32 -1.47 6.77 -9.11
CA SER A 32 -2.49 5.72 -9.10
C SER A 32 -2.13 4.59 -8.12
N LEU A 33 -0.88 4.13 -8.14
CA LEU A 33 -0.41 3.10 -7.20
C LEU A 33 -0.50 3.58 -5.75
N MET A 34 -0.14 4.82 -5.46
CA MET A 34 -0.25 5.40 -4.12
C MET A 34 -1.70 5.50 -3.66
N PHE A 35 -2.63 5.93 -4.52
CA PHE A 35 -4.06 5.96 -4.21
C PHE A 35 -4.62 4.56 -3.96
N THR A 36 -4.26 3.59 -4.79
CA THR A 36 -4.67 2.19 -4.60
C THR A 36 -4.14 1.64 -3.28
N TYR A 37 -2.87 1.90 -2.96
CA TYR A 37 -2.23 1.47 -1.71
C TYR A 37 -2.87 2.10 -0.47
N ALA A 38 -3.12 3.41 -0.49
CA ALA A 38 -3.76 4.09 0.64
C ALA A 38 -5.24 3.67 0.79
N GLY A 39 -5.95 3.49 -0.33
CA GLY A 39 -7.34 3.04 -0.33
C GLY A 39 -7.49 1.60 0.17
N SER A 40 -6.58 0.69 -0.24
CA SER A 40 -6.57 -0.69 0.25
C SER A 40 -6.26 -0.75 1.75
N TYR A 41 -5.31 0.07 2.21
CA TYR A 41 -5.04 0.25 3.63
C TYR A 41 -6.28 0.73 4.39
N TYR A 42 -6.90 1.83 3.95
CA TYR A 42 -8.04 2.45 4.64
C TYR A 42 -9.19 1.47 4.80
N ARG A 43 -9.52 0.72 3.74
CA ARG A 43 -10.58 -0.28 3.76
C ARG A 43 -10.30 -1.39 4.76
N LEU A 44 -9.08 -1.93 4.77
CA LEU A 44 -8.71 -3.03 5.67
C LEU A 44 -8.61 -2.57 7.13
N SER A 45 -8.01 -1.41 7.39
CA SER A 45 -7.87 -0.82 8.72
C SER A 45 -9.24 -0.53 9.34
N ARG A 46 -10.17 0.08 8.58
CA ARG A 46 -11.54 0.35 9.06
C ARG A 46 -12.32 -0.90 9.39
N ARG A 47 -12.24 -1.94 8.56
CA ARG A 47 -12.87 -3.24 8.86
C ARG A 47 -12.27 -3.86 10.12
N GLY A 48 -10.94 -3.87 10.23
CA GLY A 48 -10.25 -4.42 11.39
C GLY A 48 -10.60 -3.69 12.68
N MET A 49 -10.67 -2.36 12.64
CA MET A 49 -11.05 -1.54 13.80
C MET A 49 -12.51 -1.78 14.23
N HIS A 50 -13.42 -1.97 13.27
CA HIS A 50 -14.80 -2.33 13.57
C HIS A 50 -14.88 -3.67 14.30
N GLN A 51 -14.19 -4.68 13.79
CA GLN A 51 -14.12 -5.99 14.44
C GLN A 51 -13.45 -5.89 15.81
N ALA A 52 -12.37 -5.12 15.94
CA ALA A 52 -11.72 -4.89 17.23
C ALA A 52 -12.68 -4.30 18.26
N GLN A 53 -13.54 -3.36 17.86
CA GLN A 53 -14.58 -2.80 18.74
C GLN A 53 -15.63 -3.84 19.12
N GLU A 54 -16.09 -4.66 18.17
CA GLU A 54 -17.06 -5.74 18.43
C GLU A 54 -16.53 -6.77 19.44
N PHE A 55 -15.25 -7.12 19.34
CA PHE A 55 -14.61 -8.11 20.21
C PHE A 55 -13.90 -7.49 21.44
N GLY A 56 -14.00 -6.17 21.65
CA GLY A 56 -13.37 -5.48 22.78
C GLY A 56 -11.84 -5.50 22.78
N LEU A 57 -11.22 -5.58 21.61
CA LEU A 57 -9.77 -5.69 21.43
C LEU A 57 -9.10 -4.29 21.36
N PRO A 58 -7.92 -4.12 21.96
CA PRO A 58 -7.19 -2.84 21.96
C PRO A 58 -6.52 -2.49 20.62
N GLY A 59 -6.51 -3.43 19.67
CA GLY A 59 -5.87 -3.28 18.36
C GLY A 59 -6.64 -4.04 17.28
N PHE A 60 -6.24 -3.87 16.03
CA PHE A 60 -6.98 -4.42 14.89
C PHE A 60 -6.20 -5.49 14.11
N LEU A 61 -6.96 -6.32 13.39
CA LEU A 61 -6.43 -7.32 12.47
C LEU A 61 -6.70 -6.95 11.01
N TYR A 62 -5.73 -7.23 10.14
CA TYR A 62 -5.87 -7.08 8.69
C TYR A 62 -6.64 -8.24 8.04
N VAL A 63 -6.81 -9.33 8.76
CA VAL A 63 -7.60 -10.51 8.36
C VAL A 63 -8.86 -10.56 9.24
N PRO A 64 -9.96 -11.17 8.78
CA PRO A 64 -11.13 -11.39 9.63
C PRO A 64 -10.74 -12.13 10.91
N PHE A 65 -11.33 -11.71 12.03
CA PHE A 65 -11.08 -12.35 13.32
C PHE A 65 -11.48 -13.84 13.32
N GLU A 66 -12.60 -14.19 12.68
CA GLU A 66 -13.08 -15.56 12.55
C GLU A 66 -12.07 -16.47 11.83
N ASP A 67 -11.53 -16.01 10.70
CA ASP A 67 -10.51 -16.75 9.95
C ASP A 67 -9.22 -16.91 10.75
N ALA A 68 -8.82 -15.85 11.48
CA ALA A 68 -7.64 -15.87 12.34
C ALA A 68 -7.80 -16.84 13.51
N ALA A 69 -8.98 -16.90 14.13
CA ALA A 69 -9.28 -17.80 15.23
C ALA A 69 -9.44 -19.26 14.76
N ALA A 70 -10.03 -19.49 13.59
CA ALA A 70 -10.27 -20.83 13.06
C ALA A 70 -8.99 -21.49 12.54
N SER A 71 -8.13 -20.73 11.86
CA SER A 71 -6.88 -21.26 11.28
C SER A 71 -5.68 -21.16 12.22
N GLU A 72 -5.78 -20.34 13.26
CA GLU A 72 -4.67 -19.89 14.12
C GLU A 72 -3.49 -19.31 13.31
N ASN A 73 -3.67 -19.04 12.00
CA ASN A 73 -2.62 -18.63 11.08
C ASN A 73 -2.69 -17.12 10.83
N LEU A 74 -1.74 -16.41 11.42
CA LEU A 74 -1.61 -14.96 11.30
C LEU A 74 -0.59 -14.51 10.26
N THR A 75 -0.07 -15.42 9.42
CA THR A 75 0.98 -15.10 8.43
C THR A 75 0.56 -13.94 7.52
N TRP A 76 -0.67 -13.97 7.02
CA TRP A 76 -1.21 -12.90 6.18
C TRP A 76 -1.36 -11.59 6.94
N HIS A 77 -1.76 -11.65 8.21
CA HIS A 77 -1.84 -10.47 9.05
C HIS A 77 -0.48 -9.80 9.21
N TYR A 78 0.56 -10.57 9.56
CA TYR A 78 1.91 -10.05 9.74
C TYR A 78 2.52 -9.51 8.46
N THR A 79 2.27 -10.20 7.34
CA THR A 79 2.70 -9.75 6.03
C THR A 79 2.09 -8.38 5.69
N LEU A 80 0.78 -8.23 5.89
CA LEU A 80 0.08 -6.96 5.65
C LEU A 80 0.50 -5.88 6.65
N ALA A 81 0.71 -6.22 7.92
CA ALA A 81 1.19 -5.27 8.92
C ALA A 81 2.58 -4.72 8.59
N THR A 82 3.46 -5.57 8.05
CA THR A 82 4.79 -5.17 7.57
C THR A 82 4.68 -4.33 6.31
N PHE A 83 3.86 -4.76 5.34
CA PHE A 83 3.66 -4.04 4.08
C PHE A 83 3.08 -2.63 4.30
N TYR A 84 2.12 -2.50 5.21
CA TYR A 84 1.49 -1.23 5.57
C TYR A 84 2.19 -0.48 6.71
N ALA A 85 3.36 -0.94 7.18
CA ALA A 85 4.07 -0.30 8.29
C ALA A 85 4.30 1.22 8.11
N PRO A 86 4.67 1.73 6.90
CA PRO A 86 4.87 3.16 6.72
C PRO A 86 3.58 3.97 6.95
N ILE A 87 2.45 3.49 6.41
CA ILE A 87 1.17 4.20 6.55
C ILE A 87 0.58 4.04 7.94
N ASN A 88 0.76 2.88 8.59
CA ASN A 88 0.42 2.68 10.00
C ASN A 88 1.11 3.67 10.91
N TRP A 89 2.41 3.90 10.67
CA TRP A 89 3.18 4.85 11.45
C TRP A 89 2.64 6.27 11.31
N ILE A 90 2.34 6.70 10.08
CA ILE A 90 1.73 8.00 9.81
C ILE A 90 0.34 8.09 10.47
N ASP A 91 -0.49 7.06 10.32
CA ASP A 91 -1.86 7.05 10.84
C ASP A 91 -1.88 7.16 12.38
N ARG A 92 -0.95 6.45 13.03
CA ARG A 92 -0.74 6.56 14.47
C ARG A 92 -0.19 7.91 14.90
N ALA A 93 0.83 8.43 14.19
CA ALA A 93 1.50 9.66 14.56
C ALA A 93 0.64 10.91 14.35
N VAL A 94 -0.22 10.90 13.33
CA VAL A 94 -1.03 12.05 12.91
C VAL A 94 -2.45 11.96 13.43
N PHE A 95 -3.09 10.79 13.35
CA PHE A 95 -4.51 10.61 13.68
C PHE A 95 -4.74 9.84 14.99
N GLY A 96 -3.68 9.35 15.63
CA GLY A 96 -3.80 8.57 16.87
C GLY A 96 -4.49 7.21 16.66
N ALA A 97 -4.47 6.67 15.43
CA ALA A 97 -5.12 5.42 15.13
C ALA A 97 -4.53 4.26 15.97
N PRO A 98 -5.35 3.28 16.40
CA PRO A 98 -4.87 2.07 17.05
C PRO A 98 -3.84 1.36 16.16
N SER A 99 -2.83 0.71 16.76
CA SER A 99 -1.86 -0.06 15.98
C SER A 99 -2.42 -1.44 15.61
N PRO A 100 -2.02 -2.03 14.47
CA PRO A 100 -2.31 -3.43 14.21
C PRO A 100 -1.64 -4.30 15.27
N TRP A 101 -2.24 -5.45 15.54
CA TRP A 101 -1.71 -6.35 16.56
C TRP A 101 -0.40 -7.00 16.13
N ILE A 102 0.62 -6.97 17.00
CA ILE A 102 1.96 -7.48 16.67
C ILE A 102 2.09 -8.96 17.07
N SER A 103 1.29 -9.42 18.02
CA SER A 103 1.28 -10.81 18.49
C SER A 103 -0.07 -11.14 19.12
N ILE A 104 -0.62 -12.31 18.81
CA ILE A 104 -1.80 -12.86 19.49
C ILE A 104 -1.39 -14.20 20.08
N THR A 105 -1.62 -14.36 21.39
CA THR A 105 -1.46 -15.65 22.05
C THR A 105 -2.84 -16.27 22.21
N TRP A 106 -3.15 -17.25 21.38
CA TRP A 106 -4.39 -18.03 21.50
C TRP A 106 -4.30 -18.95 22.73
N ARG A 107 -5.41 -19.09 23.48
CA ARG A 107 -5.58 -20.07 24.60
C ARG A 107 -4.64 -19.91 25.82
N LEU A 108 -4.68 -18.76 26.51
CA LEU A 108 -3.98 -18.59 27.80
C LEU A 108 -4.73 -19.13 29.04
N SER A 109 -5.94 -19.68 28.87
CA SER A 109 -6.68 -20.34 29.95
C SER A 109 -7.07 -21.75 29.51
N GLY A 110 -6.25 -22.72 29.89
CA GLY A 110 -6.63 -24.13 30.02
C GLY A 110 -6.84 -24.46 31.48
#